data_AF-A0A370VC11-F1
#
_entry.id   AF-A0A370VC11-F1
#
_cell.length_a   1.000
_cell.length_b   1.000
_cell.length_c   1.000
_cell.angle_alpha   90.00
_cell.angle_beta   90.00
_cell.angle_gamma   90.00
#
_symmetry.space_group_name_H-M   'P 1'
#
loop_
_entity.id
_entity.type
_entity.pdbx_description
1 polymer ?
#
loop_
_entity_poly.entity_id
_entity_poly.type
_entity_poly.pdbx_seq_one_letter_code
_entity_poly.pdbx_strand_id
1 'polypeptide(L)'
;MLALQPRYSNYTLSSGILLKTKEVGVKQFLAAMFLFISFGATAECWVVGDMRGISYSERNNFHPEEDGFSGTFIIKTSGEDASITYSGTDAGGMAYKALSKNSIIGIGANGETQRVIDSWVIHPTGTVLMSKTISGYGNMDSTKAFVGKVKRKC
;
A
#
# COMPACT_ATOMS: atom_id res chain seq x y z
N MET A 1 12.00 -63.21 -79.34
CA MET A 1 13.31 -62.85 -78.75
C MET A 1 12.99 -62.12 -77.44
N LEU A 2 12.88 -62.86 -76.33
CA LEU A 2 13.92 -63.03 -75.29
C LEU A 2 14.09 -61.74 -74.45
N ALA A 3 14.20 -61.70 -73.13
CA ALA A 3 13.88 -62.56 -71.97
C ALA A 3 14.50 -61.84 -70.75
N LEU A 4 13.82 -61.92 -69.59
CA LEU A 4 14.36 -61.99 -68.22
C LEU A 4 14.91 -60.74 -67.47
N GLN A 5 14.50 -60.68 -66.20
CA GLN A 5 14.76 -59.76 -65.06
C GLN A 5 16.20 -59.92 -64.48
N PRO A 6 16.60 -59.57 -63.21
CA PRO A 6 16.01 -58.78 -62.09
C PRO A 6 17.01 -57.89 -61.26
N ARG A 7 16.51 -57.06 -60.31
CA ARG A 7 16.84 -57.02 -58.84
C ARG A 7 16.62 -55.64 -58.14
N TYR A 8 15.68 -55.65 -57.19
CA TYR A 8 15.68 -55.19 -55.78
C TYR A 8 16.26 -53.86 -55.25
N SER A 9 15.54 -53.35 -54.23
CA SER A 9 15.99 -52.58 -53.04
C SER A 9 15.76 -51.05 -53.14
N ASN A 10 15.19 -50.29 -52.19
CA ASN A 10 14.48 -50.49 -50.92
C ASN A 10 14.12 -49.07 -50.39
N TYR A 11 12.90 -48.85 -49.87
CA TYR A 11 12.43 -47.77 -48.94
C TYR A 11 12.67 -46.29 -49.39
N THR A 12 11.93 -45.23 -49.02
CA THR A 12 11.10 -44.82 -47.88
C THR A 12 10.54 -43.42 -48.25
N LEU A 13 9.32 -43.03 -47.85
CA LEU A 13 9.15 -41.75 -47.13
C LEU A 13 7.76 -41.65 -46.46
N SER A 14 7.82 -41.36 -45.18
CA SER A 14 6.73 -41.33 -44.20
C SER A 14 5.81 -40.11 -44.34
N SER A 15 4.50 -40.36 -44.20
CA SER A 15 3.50 -39.41 -43.70
C SER A 15 4.04 -38.66 -42.47
N GLY A 16 3.94 -37.33 -42.42
CA GLY A 16 4.41 -36.60 -41.23
C GLY A 16 4.37 -35.07 -41.23
N ILE A 17 3.64 -34.40 -42.14
CA ILE A 17 3.64 -32.93 -42.20
C ILE A 17 2.20 -32.41 -42.32
N LEU A 18 1.34 -32.66 -41.33
CA LEU A 18 0.05 -31.96 -41.29
C LEU A 18 -0.59 -31.81 -39.90
N LEU A 19 0.21 -31.70 -38.84
CA LEU A 19 -0.35 -31.59 -37.48
C LEU A 19 0.40 -30.68 -36.50
N LYS A 20 1.34 -29.83 -36.97
CA LYS A 20 2.22 -29.06 -36.08
C LYS A 20 2.06 -27.53 -36.07
N THR A 21 0.94 -26.99 -36.55
CA THR A 21 0.73 -25.52 -36.60
C THR A 21 -0.35 -25.01 -35.66
N LYS A 22 -1.20 -25.86 -35.07
CA LYS A 22 -2.32 -25.41 -34.22
C LYS A 22 -1.97 -25.17 -32.75
N GLU A 23 -0.93 -25.82 -32.23
CA GLU A 23 -0.55 -25.70 -30.81
C GLU A 23 0.35 -24.51 -30.49
N VAL A 24 1.06 -23.96 -31.48
CA VAL A 24 2.06 -22.90 -31.26
C VAL A 24 1.39 -21.54 -30.98
N GLY A 25 0.24 -21.26 -31.62
CA GLY A 25 -0.49 -20.00 -31.46
C GLY A 25 -1.17 -19.83 -30.11
N VAL A 26 -1.70 -20.91 -29.53
CA VAL A 26 -2.43 -20.87 -28.24
C VAL A 26 -1.47 -20.66 -27.06
N LYS A 27 -0.29 -21.32 -27.09
CA LYS A 27 0.74 -21.15 -26.05
C LYS A 27 1.33 -19.74 -26.02
N GLN A 28 1.55 -19.11 -27.18
CA GLN A 28 2.06 -17.75 -27.25
C GLN A 28 1.03 -16.70 -26.81
N PHE A 29 -0.26 -16.93 -27.08
CA PHE A 29 -1.33 -16.03 -26.63
C PHE A 29 -1.53 -16.06 -25.11
N LEU A 30 -1.44 -17.23 -24.49
CA LEU A 30 -1.52 -17.39 -23.03
C LEU A 30 -0.34 -16.72 -22.31
N ALA A 31 0.87 -16.80 -22.88
CA ALA A 31 2.04 -16.12 -22.31
C ALA A 31 1.96 -14.59 -22.43
N ALA A 32 1.42 -14.07 -23.53
CA ALA A 32 1.21 -12.62 -23.70
C ALA A 32 0.13 -12.06 -22.75
N MET A 33 -0.88 -12.84 -22.40
CA MET A 33 -1.97 -12.44 -21.50
C MET A 33 -1.51 -12.31 -20.03
N PHE A 34 -0.46 -13.02 -19.62
CA PHE A 34 0.11 -12.93 -18.27
C PHE A 34 0.96 -11.66 -18.03
N LEU A 35 1.42 -10.99 -19.09
CA LEU A 35 2.25 -9.78 -18.98
C LEU A 35 1.44 -8.50 -18.67
N PHE A 36 0.11 -8.54 -18.76
CA PHE A 36 -0.74 -7.35 -18.60
C PHE A 36 -1.42 -7.24 -17.22
N ILE A 37 -1.20 -8.19 -16.31
CA ILE A 37 -1.84 -8.19 -14.98
C ILE A 37 -0.90 -7.63 -13.90
N SER A 38 -0.06 -6.65 -14.23
CA SER A 38 0.54 -5.77 -13.23
C SER A 38 -0.45 -4.65 -12.90
N PHE A 39 -1.59 -5.00 -12.30
CA PHE A 39 -2.42 -4.01 -11.62
C PHE A 39 -1.58 -3.46 -10.47
N GLY A 40 -1.05 -2.25 -10.68
CA GLY A 40 -0.22 -1.58 -9.71
C GLY A 40 -0.98 -1.42 -8.40
N ALA A 41 -0.54 -2.14 -7.37
CA ALA A 41 -0.83 -1.74 -6.01
C ALA A 41 -0.29 -0.31 -5.87
N THR A 42 -1.19 0.69 -5.80
CA THR A 42 -0.78 2.08 -5.62
C THR A 42 -0.38 2.26 -4.16
N ALA A 43 0.83 1.82 -3.85
CA ALA A 43 1.45 2.09 -2.57
C ALA A 43 1.90 3.55 -2.59
N GLU A 44 1.35 4.35 -1.69
CA GLU A 44 1.82 5.72 -1.48
C GLU A 44 2.66 5.76 -0.21
N CYS A 45 3.65 6.65 -0.21
CA CYS A 45 4.47 6.92 0.95
C CYS A 45 4.80 8.41 1.08
N TRP A 46 4.63 8.94 2.29
CA TRP A 46 4.95 10.33 2.60
C TRP A 46 5.76 10.42 3.89
N VAL A 47 6.76 11.27 3.87
CA VAL A 47 7.48 11.72 5.06
C VAL A 47 6.91 13.08 5.44
N VAL A 48 6.27 13.16 6.59
CA VAL A 48 5.59 14.34 7.11
C VAL A 48 6.36 14.90 8.30
N GLY A 49 6.46 16.21 8.40
CA GLY A 49 7.07 16.92 9.53
C GLY A 49 6.43 18.29 9.73
N ASP A 50 7.03 19.07 10.63
CA ASP A 50 6.51 20.39 11.04
C ASP A 50 5.07 20.35 11.56
N MET A 51 4.68 19.26 12.22
CA MET A 51 3.33 19.15 12.78
C MET A 51 3.20 20.13 13.96
N ARG A 52 2.35 21.14 13.81
CA ARG A 52 2.06 22.18 14.81
C ARG A 52 0.57 22.43 14.88
N GLY A 53 0.07 22.85 16.03
CA GLY A 53 -1.29 23.35 16.18
C GLY A 53 -1.66 23.47 17.65
N ILE A 54 -2.91 23.14 17.96
CA ILE A 54 -3.45 23.31 19.31
C ILE A 54 -3.81 21.95 19.90
N SER A 55 -3.50 21.78 21.18
CA SER A 55 -3.98 20.66 21.97
C SER A 55 -4.77 21.14 23.20
N TYR A 56 -5.67 20.29 23.66
CA TYR A 56 -6.39 20.43 24.91
C TYR A 56 -6.17 19.12 25.66
N SER A 57 -5.59 19.16 26.86
CA SER A 57 -5.25 17.94 27.61
C SER A 57 -5.69 18.02 29.07
N GLU A 58 -6.03 16.88 29.66
CA GLU A 58 -6.42 16.76 31.07
C GLU A 58 -5.34 17.35 32.00
N ARG A 59 -4.06 17.12 31.69
CA ARG A 59 -2.90 17.68 32.41
C ARG A 59 -2.95 19.22 32.54
N ASN A 60 -3.56 19.91 31.58
CA ASN A 60 -3.71 21.36 31.57
C ASN A 60 -5.19 21.79 31.75
N ASN A 61 -6.01 20.96 32.41
CA ASN A 61 -7.45 21.20 32.60
C ASN A 61 -8.20 21.52 31.30
N PHE A 62 -7.76 20.94 30.19
CA PHE A 62 -8.27 21.20 28.85
C PHE A 62 -8.24 22.68 28.44
N HIS A 63 -7.29 23.46 28.95
CA HIS A 63 -6.97 24.75 28.34
C HIS A 63 -6.21 24.55 27.02
N PRO A 64 -6.42 25.44 26.03
CA PRO A 64 -5.68 25.38 24.78
C PRO A 64 -4.18 25.60 25.01
N GLU A 65 -3.36 24.77 24.36
CA GLU A 65 -1.90 24.83 24.41
C GLU A 65 -1.35 24.73 22.97
N GLU A 66 -0.38 25.58 22.64
CA GLU A 66 0.41 25.39 21.42
C GLU A 66 1.25 24.12 21.54
N ASP A 67 1.03 23.18 20.63
CA ASP A 67 1.61 21.84 20.68
C ASP A 67 2.08 21.42 19.28
N GLY A 68 2.85 20.35 19.23
CA GLY A 68 3.27 19.73 17.99
C GLY A 68 4.30 18.64 18.18
N PHE A 69 4.64 17.98 17.08
CA PHE A 69 5.65 16.93 17.08
C PHE A 69 6.97 17.46 16.53
N SER A 70 8.07 17.13 17.19
CA SER A 70 9.42 17.50 16.75
C SER A 70 10.03 16.52 15.73
N GLY A 71 9.54 15.28 15.70
CA GLY A 71 10.00 14.24 14.80
C GLY A 71 9.32 14.23 13.43
N THR A 72 9.51 13.13 12.70
CA THR A 72 8.86 12.91 11.40
C THR A 72 7.92 11.72 11.45
N PHE A 73 6.82 11.82 10.73
CA PHE A 73 5.91 10.71 10.49
C PHE A 73 6.18 10.12 9.12
N ILE A 74 6.31 8.81 9.03
CA ILE A 74 6.32 8.10 7.75
C ILE A 74 4.97 7.43 7.61
N ILE A 75 4.20 7.92 6.65
CA ILE A 75 2.85 7.45 6.34
C ILE A 75 2.95 6.58 5.10
N LYS A 76 2.42 5.36 5.15
CA LYS A 76 2.33 4.45 4.01
C LYS A 76 0.90 3.95 3.85
N THR A 77 0.37 3.92 2.64
CA THR A 77 -0.94 3.34 2.32
C THR A 77 -0.82 2.37 1.16
N SER A 78 -1.49 1.23 1.23
CA SER A 78 -1.55 0.22 0.17
C SER A 78 -2.94 -0.40 0.13
N GLY A 79 -3.76 -0.01 -0.84
CA GLY A 79 -5.17 -0.39 -0.86
C GLY A 79 -5.89 0.20 0.36
N GLU A 80 -6.52 -0.66 1.16
CA GLU A 80 -7.20 -0.28 2.40
C GLU A 80 -6.28 -0.27 3.62
N ASP A 81 -5.06 -0.79 3.50
CA ASP A 81 -4.12 -0.86 4.60
C ASP A 81 -3.29 0.41 4.71
N ALA A 82 -3.02 0.84 5.94
CA ALA A 82 -2.17 1.98 6.22
C ALA A 82 -1.23 1.67 7.39
N SER A 83 -0.12 2.39 7.44
CA SER A 83 0.78 2.40 8.60
C SER A 83 1.38 3.78 8.77
N ILE A 84 1.58 4.17 10.03
CA ILE A 84 2.26 5.40 10.39
C ILE A 84 3.35 5.04 11.40
N THR A 85 4.59 5.42 11.12
CA THR A 85 5.68 5.36 12.11
C THR A 85 6.10 6.77 12.48
N TYR A 86 6.52 6.96 13.73
CA TYR A 86 7.05 8.23 14.22
C TYR A 86 8.54 8.08 14.52
N SER A 87 9.39 8.84 13.83
CA SER A 87 10.85 8.82 14.00
C SER A 87 11.45 7.41 13.95
N GLY A 88 10.87 6.52 13.13
CA GLY A 88 11.33 5.14 12.95
C GLY A 88 10.74 4.12 13.92
N THR A 89 9.96 4.53 14.91
CA THR A 89 9.24 3.63 15.82
C THR A 89 7.75 3.58 15.49
N ASP A 90 7.09 2.53 15.96
CA ASP A 90 5.63 2.44 15.87
C ASP A 90 4.96 3.65 16.54
N ALA A 91 3.86 4.14 15.94
CA ALA A 91 3.16 5.34 16.38
C ALA A 91 2.17 5.07 17.54
N GLY A 92 2.57 4.21 18.49
CA GLY A 92 1.86 4.00 19.75
C GLY A 92 0.80 2.88 19.73
N GLY A 93 1.03 1.78 19.01
CA GLY A 93 0.16 0.60 19.01
C GLY A 93 -1.15 0.79 18.24
N MET A 94 -1.16 1.72 17.30
CA MET A 94 -2.36 2.12 16.55
C MET A 94 -2.57 1.21 15.33
N ALA A 95 -3.80 0.76 15.12
CA ALA A 95 -4.21 0.12 13.87
C ALA A 95 -4.70 1.18 12.89
N TYR A 96 -4.15 1.21 11.67
CA TYR A 96 -4.49 2.21 10.67
C TYR A 96 -5.18 1.60 9.45
N LYS A 97 -6.16 2.32 8.91
CA LYS A 97 -6.81 2.01 7.64
C LYS A 97 -6.81 3.23 6.72
N ALA A 98 -6.54 2.98 5.45
CA ALA A 98 -6.67 3.99 4.41
C ALA A 98 -8.16 4.11 4.01
N LEU A 99 -8.70 5.32 4.10
CA LEU A 99 -10.03 5.65 3.56
C LEU A 99 -9.95 6.04 2.08
N SER A 100 -8.79 6.57 1.67
CA SER A 100 -8.42 6.89 0.30
C SER A 100 -6.89 6.89 0.16
N LYS A 101 -6.39 7.19 -1.03
CA LYS A 101 -4.95 7.41 -1.29
C LYS A 101 -4.33 8.56 -0.50
N ASN A 102 -5.08 9.34 0.24
CA ASN A 102 -4.56 10.51 0.95
C ASN A 102 -5.29 10.78 2.27
N SER A 103 -6.12 9.84 2.72
CA SER A 103 -6.89 9.95 3.96
C SER A 103 -6.78 8.66 4.75
N ILE A 104 -6.45 8.76 6.03
CA ILE A 104 -6.17 7.63 6.92
C ILE A 104 -6.88 7.86 8.24
N ILE A 105 -7.39 6.77 8.81
CA ILE A 105 -7.89 6.74 10.19
C ILE A 105 -7.08 5.75 11.00
N GLY A 106 -6.69 6.15 12.21
CA GLY A 106 -6.02 5.32 13.20
C GLY A 106 -6.94 5.07 14.39
N ILE A 107 -6.96 3.83 14.87
CA ILE A 107 -7.68 3.43 16.08
C ILE A 107 -6.71 2.64 16.98
N GLY A 108 -6.57 3.10 18.21
CA GLY A 108 -5.89 2.41 19.29
C GLY A 108 -6.88 2.08 20.38
N ALA A 109 -6.80 0.88 20.93
CA ALA A 109 -7.62 0.48 22.05
C ALA A 109 -6.78 -0.37 23.01
N ASN A 110 -6.97 -0.14 24.31
CA ASN A 110 -6.43 -0.99 25.34
C ASN A 110 -7.55 -1.26 26.37
N GLY A 111 -8.05 -2.49 26.38
CA GLY A 111 -9.24 -2.85 27.14
C GLY A 111 -10.52 -2.11 26.70
N GLU A 112 -11.48 -2.02 27.61
CA GLU A 112 -12.83 -1.52 27.30
C GLU A 112 -12.94 0.01 27.37
N THR A 113 -12.08 0.68 28.13
CA THR A 113 -12.22 2.11 28.46
C THR A 113 -11.18 3.00 27.78
N GLN A 114 -10.04 2.47 27.36
CA GLN A 114 -8.97 3.28 26.77
C GLN A 114 -9.08 3.28 25.24
N ARG A 115 -9.14 4.49 24.67
CA ARG A 115 -9.32 4.72 23.23
C ARG A 115 -8.43 5.85 22.73
N VAL A 116 -7.85 5.62 21.56
CA VAL A 116 -7.18 6.63 20.76
C VAL A 116 -7.77 6.59 19.37
N ILE A 117 -8.16 7.74 18.84
CA ILE A 117 -8.60 7.88 17.45
C ILE A 117 -7.80 9.01 16.85
N ASP A 118 -7.19 8.79 15.71
CA ASP A 118 -6.63 9.87 14.91
C ASP A 118 -7.04 9.78 13.45
N SER A 119 -6.99 10.93 12.78
CA SER A 119 -7.27 11.04 11.36
C SER A 119 -6.20 11.89 10.71
N TRP A 120 -5.85 11.53 9.48
CA TRP A 120 -4.80 12.19 8.70
C TRP A 120 -5.31 12.41 7.29
N VAL A 121 -5.20 13.64 6.81
CA VAL A 121 -5.55 14.02 5.43
C VAL A 121 -4.38 14.74 4.79
N ILE A 122 -3.90 14.23 3.67
CA ILE A 122 -2.82 14.82 2.88
C ILE A 122 -3.45 15.60 1.73
N HIS A 123 -3.39 16.92 1.83
CA HIS A 123 -3.87 17.82 0.79
C HIS A 123 -2.91 17.80 -0.42
N PRO A 124 -3.40 17.96 -1.67
CA PRO A 124 -2.56 17.96 -2.86
C PRO A 124 -1.41 18.98 -2.86
N THR A 125 -1.52 20.06 -2.08
CA THR A 125 -0.47 21.07 -1.91
C THR A 125 0.69 20.62 -1.02
N GLY A 126 0.64 19.40 -0.46
CA GLY A 126 1.61 18.90 0.51
C GLY A 126 1.34 19.33 1.94
N THR A 127 0.21 19.99 2.22
CA THR A 127 -0.25 20.26 3.59
C THR A 127 -0.85 18.99 4.19
N VAL A 128 -0.56 18.70 5.45
CA VAL A 128 -1.14 17.56 6.18
C VAL A 128 -2.01 18.07 7.31
N LEU A 129 -3.25 17.61 7.37
CA LEU A 129 -4.20 17.90 8.45
C LEU A 129 -4.31 16.65 9.32
N MET A 130 -4.16 16.81 10.63
CA MET A 130 -4.25 15.71 11.57
C MET A 130 -5.11 16.11 12.75
N SER A 131 -5.98 15.20 13.18
CA SER A 131 -6.65 15.29 14.46
C SER A 131 -6.41 14.03 15.26
N LYS A 132 -6.30 14.15 16.58
CA LYS A 132 -6.15 13.01 17.50
C LYS A 132 -6.96 13.25 18.76
N THR A 133 -7.67 12.23 19.21
CA THR A 133 -8.34 12.18 20.51
C THR A 133 -7.83 10.98 21.29
N ILE A 134 -7.49 11.19 22.56
CA ILE A 134 -7.04 10.19 23.52
C ILE A 134 -7.99 10.26 24.70
N SER A 135 -8.51 9.11 25.14
CA SER A 135 -9.42 9.01 26.29
C SER A 135 -9.18 7.72 27.08
N GLY A 136 -9.31 7.79 28.41
CA GLY A 136 -9.12 6.65 29.33
C GLY A 136 -7.66 6.42 29.78
N TYR A 137 -6.78 7.37 29.50
CA TYR A 137 -5.35 7.38 29.85
C TYR A 137 -4.97 8.45 30.89
N GLY A 138 -5.95 9.10 31.52
CA GLY A 138 -5.75 10.11 32.58
C GLY A 138 -5.05 11.34 32.03
N ASN A 139 -3.88 11.72 32.56
CA ASN A 139 -3.16 12.92 32.13
C ASN A 139 -2.80 12.99 30.62
N MET A 140 -2.89 11.88 29.88
CA MET A 140 -2.72 11.86 28.41
C MET A 140 -4.03 12.13 27.64
N ASP A 141 -5.18 12.10 28.31
CA ASP A 141 -6.48 12.38 27.72
C ASP A 141 -6.46 13.77 27.12
N SER A 142 -6.75 13.82 25.83
CA SER A 142 -6.55 15.02 25.05
C SER A 142 -7.27 14.99 23.73
N THR A 143 -7.52 16.18 23.18
CA THR A 143 -7.84 16.38 21.77
C THR A 143 -6.81 17.30 21.14
N LYS A 144 -6.41 17.00 19.91
CA LYS A 144 -5.31 17.65 19.18
C LYS A 144 -5.75 17.93 17.75
N ALA A 145 -5.42 19.11 17.25
CA ALA A 145 -5.65 19.50 15.86
C ALA A 145 -4.38 20.15 15.32
N PHE A 146 -3.70 19.45 14.41
CA PHE A 146 -2.40 19.84 13.89
C PHE A 146 -2.39 19.98 12.37
N VAL A 147 -1.53 20.88 11.91
CA VAL A 147 -1.17 21.05 10.52
C VAL A 147 0.32 20.79 10.39
N GLY A 148 0.72 20.04 9.37
CA GLY A 148 2.12 19.88 9.00
C GLY A 148 2.33 19.85 7.50
N LYS A 149 3.49 19.38 7.09
CA LYS A 149 3.94 19.41 5.69
C LYS A 149 4.56 18.09 5.27
N VAL A 150 4.21 17.65 4.07
CA VAL A 150 4.94 16.61 3.35
C VAL A 150 6.32 17.17 3.02
N LYS A 151 7.35 16.56 3.60
CA LYS A 151 8.76 16.88 3.35
C LYS A 151 9.27 16.24 2.08
N ARG A 152 8.83 15.01 1.81
CA ARG A 152 9.13 14.23 0.60
C ARG A 152 8.21 13.03 0.50
N LYS A 153 8.14 12.43 -0.69
CA LYS A 153 7.65 11.05 -0.85
C LYS A 153 8.77 10.05 -0.53
N CYS A 154 8.37 8.82 -0.21
CA CYS A 154 9.21 7.65 -0.43
C CYS A 154 8.54 6.75 -1.49
#